data_AF-A0A645IW15-F1
#
_entry.id   AF-A0A645IW15-F1
#
_cell.length_a   1.000
_cell.length_b   1.000
_cell.length_c   1.000
_cell.angle_alpha   90.00
_cell.angle_beta   90.00
_cell.angle_gamma   90.00
#
_symmetry.space_group_name_H-M   'P 1'
#
loop_
_entity.id
_entity.type
_entity.pdbx_description
1 polymer ?
#
loop_
_entity_poly.entity_id
_entity_poly.type
_entity_poly.pdbx_seq_one_letter_code
_entity_poly.pdbx_strand_id
1 'polypeptide(L)'
;MLEPTIPTIAIFAAPASLCLAGYMNSFEAKSTVLVYILFIVAQVLYWGVILYLPKLLKLKFYPGYSAFTFPLVISGLALKLTNGFLTKTGNPISFLPMLVTIEEIIAAAACIYVLVRYLKFLFAAEEVQLSK
;
A
#
# COMPACT_ATOMS: atom_id res chain seq x y z
N MET A 1 -20.06 10.14 -0.55
CA MET A 1 -19.70 8.85 -1.18
C MET A 1 -20.63 7.78 -0.66
N LEU A 2 -21.02 6.83 -1.49
CA LEU A 2 -21.78 5.66 -1.04
C LEU A 2 -20.90 4.84 -0.09
N GLU A 3 -21.46 4.28 0.99
CA GLU A 3 -20.69 3.50 1.97
C GLU A 3 -19.77 2.42 1.35
N PRO A 4 -20.21 1.65 0.33
CA PRO A 4 -19.36 0.64 -0.32
C PRO A 4 -18.15 1.20 -1.08
N THR A 5 -18.16 2.48 -1.46
CA THR A 5 -17.06 3.12 -2.21
C THR A 5 -16.06 3.80 -1.28
N ILE A 6 -16.36 3.97 0.00
CA ILE A 6 -15.45 4.62 0.97
C ILE A 6 -14.07 3.91 1.04
N PRO A 7 -13.95 2.57 0.95
CA PRO A 7 -12.66 1.89 0.89
C PRO A 7 -11.74 2.34 -0.26
N THR A 8 -12.28 2.84 -1.37
CA THR A 8 -11.45 3.24 -2.53
C THR A 8 -10.59 4.48 -2.27
N ILE A 9 -10.83 5.20 -1.18
CA ILE A 9 -9.98 6.30 -0.72
C ILE A 9 -8.52 5.84 -0.55
N ALA A 10 -8.27 4.57 -0.24
CA ALA A 10 -6.90 4.06 -0.11
C ALA A 10 -6.07 4.16 -1.41
N ILE A 11 -6.71 4.28 -2.57
CA ILE A 11 -6.04 4.46 -3.87
C ILE A 11 -5.13 5.69 -3.86
N PHE A 12 -5.41 6.71 -3.04
CA PHE A 12 -4.58 7.91 -2.96
C PHE A 12 -3.13 7.65 -2.49
N ALA A 13 -2.82 6.54 -1.84
CA ALA A 13 -1.43 6.18 -1.48
C ALA A 13 -0.59 5.72 -2.70
N ALA A 14 -1.23 5.31 -3.79
CA ALA A 14 -0.56 4.65 -4.91
C ALA A 14 0.20 5.58 -5.89
N PRO A 15 -0.29 6.77 -6.30
CA PRO A 15 0.23 7.46 -7.48
C PRO A 15 1.72 7.79 -7.41
N ALA A 16 2.17 8.47 -6.34
CA ALA A 16 3.57 8.84 -6.19
C ALA A 16 4.46 7.62 -5.95
N SER A 17 3.97 6.63 -5.19
CA SER A 17 4.67 5.36 -4.95
C SER A 17 4.88 4.58 -6.25
N LEU A 18 3.87 4.52 -7.11
CA LEU A 18 3.93 3.87 -8.42
C LEU A 18 4.90 4.59 -9.35
N CYS A 19 4.86 5.93 -9.40
CA CYS A 19 5.82 6.73 -10.15
C CYS A 19 7.25 6.49 -9.67
N LEU A 20 7.47 6.44 -8.35
CA LEU A 20 8.79 6.19 -7.76
C LEU A 20 9.29 4.78 -8.08
N ALA A 21 8.45 3.76 -7.89
CA ALA A 21 8.80 2.38 -8.23
C ALA A 21 9.10 2.21 -9.72
N GLY A 22 8.28 2.81 -10.59
CA GLY A 22 8.52 2.84 -12.04
C GLY A 22 9.85 3.54 -12.36
N TYR A 23 10.08 4.72 -11.79
CA TYR A 23 11.31 5.47 -12.00
C TYR A 23 12.56 4.68 -11.59
N MET A 24 12.51 3.98 -10.47
CA MET A 24 13.61 3.15 -9.97
C MET A 24 13.95 1.98 -10.90
N ASN A 25 12.95 1.39 -11.57
CA ASN A 25 13.15 0.20 -12.41
C ASN A 25 13.33 0.52 -13.89
N SER A 26 12.84 1.65 -14.38
CA SER A 26 12.84 1.98 -15.81
C SER A 26 14.03 2.80 -16.28
N PHE A 27 14.76 3.47 -15.38
CA PHE A 27 15.85 4.38 -15.74
C PHE A 27 17.19 3.90 -15.18
N GLU A 28 18.23 3.86 -16.02
CA GLU A 28 19.59 3.51 -15.61
C GLU A 28 20.21 4.63 -14.76
N ALA A 29 20.33 5.83 -15.34
CA ALA A 29 20.78 7.04 -14.66
C ALA A 29 19.62 7.72 -13.92
N LYS A 30 19.75 7.85 -12.60
CA LYS A 30 18.69 8.37 -11.72
C LYS A 30 19.10 9.70 -11.13
N SER A 31 18.20 10.69 -11.20
CA SER A 31 18.33 11.98 -10.54
C SER A 31 17.92 11.85 -9.08
N THR A 32 18.89 12.02 -8.17
CA THR A 32 18.67 11.96 -6.72
C THR A 32 17.62 12.98 -6.25
N VAL A 33 17.55 14.16 -6.88
CA VAL A 33 16.55 15.20 -6.55
C VAL A 33 15.14 14.70 -6.84
N LEU A 34 14.92 14.09 -8.00
CA LEU A 34 13.60 13.56 -8.38
C LEU A 34 13.20 12.39 -7.47
N VAL A 35 14.16 11.53 -7.10
CA VAL A 35 13.94 10.45 -6.12
C VAL A 35 13.42 11.01 -4.80
N TYR A 36 14.08 12.04 -4.25
CA TYR A 36 13.67 12.63 -2.98
C TYR A 36 12.27 13.27 -3.06
N ILE A 37 11.96 13.99 -4.14
CA ILE A 37 10.64 14.60 -4.34
C ILE A 37 9.56 13.51 -4.36
N LEU A 38 9.74 12.49 -5.20
CA LEU A 38 8.78 11.39 -5.32
C LEU A 38 8.65 10.61 -4.01
N PHE A 39 9.75 10.38 -3.31
CA PHE A 39 9.77 9.72 -2.00
C PHE A 39 8.97 10.50 -0.96
N ILE A 40 9.19 11.80 -0.81
CA ILE A 40 8.46 12.63 0.16
C ILE A 40 6.96 12.62 -0.14
N VAL A 41 6.57 12.81 -1.41
CA VAL A 41 5.15 12.81 -1.80
C VAL A 41 4.53 11.42 -1.58
N ALA A 42 5.23 10.34 -1.92
CA ALA A 42 4.76 8.97 -1.68
C ALA A 42 4.50 8.71 -0.19
N GLN A 43 5.41 9.13 0.68
CA GLN A 43 5.28 8.95 2.13
C GLN A 43 4.12 9.77 2.71
N VAL A 44 3.97 11.03 2.30
CA VAL A 44 2.84 11.88 2.76
C VAL A 44 1.50 11.25 2.40
N LEU A 45 1.36 10.76 1.16
CA LEU A 45 0.13 10.12 0.71
C LEU A 45 -0.13 8.78 1.42
N TYR A 46 0.91 7.96 1.59
CA TYR A 46 0.82 6.69 2.30
C TYR A 46 0.36 6.89 3.75
N TRP A 47 1.06 7.73 4.52
CA TRP A 47 0.72 7.97 5.92
C TRP A 47 -0.64 8.66 6.08
N GLY A 48 -1.04 9.52 5.13
CA GLY A 48 -2.40 10.07 5.09
C GLY A 48 -3.47 8.96 4.99
N VAL A 49 -3.26 7.95 4.15
CA VAL A 49 -4.15 6.78 4.06
C VAL A 49 -4.06 5.91 5.30
N ILE A 50 -2.87 5.65 5.85
CA ILE A 50 -2.69 4.84 7.08
C ILE A 50 -3.43 5.44 8.27
N LEU A 51 -3.38 6.76 8.45
CA LEU A 51 -4.12 7.44 9.53
C LEU A 51 -5.64 7.31 9.37
N TYR A 52 -6.12 7.21 8.12
CA TYR A 52 -7.54 7.03 7.83
C TYR A 52 -7.99 5.56 7.84
N LEU A 53 -7.06 4.62 7.62
CA LEU A 53 -7.31 3.18 7.50
C LEU A 53 -8.10 2.58 8.69
N PRO A 54 -7.84 2.91 9.97
CA PRO A 54 -8.64 2.39 11.09
C PRO A 54 -10.13 2.76 10.99
N LYS A 55 -10.47 3.92 10.42
CA LYS A 55 -11.87 4.31 10.18
C LYS A 55 -12.47 3.48 9.05
N LEU A 56 -11.69 3.22 7.99
CA LEU A 56 -12.10 2.38 6.87
C LEU A 56 -12.37 0.93 7.29
N LEU A 57 -11.51 0.35 8.13
CA LEU A 57 -11.62 -1.04 8.60
C LEU A 57 -12.79 -1.30 9.56
N LYS A 58 -13.35 -0.24 10.16
CA LYS A 58 -14.55 -0.32 11.03
C LYS A 58 -15.87 -0.44 10.25
N LEU A 59 -15.84 -0.21 8.93
CA LEU A 59 -17.02 -0.34 8.09
C LEU A 59 -17.47 -1.81 7.97
N LYS A 60 -18.69 -2.03 7.45
CA LYS A 60 -19.09 -3.36 7.02
C LYS A 60 -18.14 -3.85 5.91
N PHE A 61 -18.02 -5.16 5.77
CA PHE A 61 -17.23 -5.71 4.68
C PHE A 61 -17.90 -5.37 3.34
N TYR A 62 -17.10 -4.85 2.41
CA TYR A 62 -17.45 -4.70 1.01
C TYR A 62 -16.31 -5.26 0.17
N PRO A 63 -16.57 -5.89 -0.99
CA PRO A 63 -15.51 -6.28 -1.93
C PRO A 63 -14.55 -5.11 -2.28
N GLY A 64 -15.01 -3.86 -2.18
CA GLY A 64 -14.16 -2.66 -2.30
C GLY A 64 -12.96 -2.61 -1.33
N TYR A 65 -12.92 -3.41 -0.27
CA TYR A 65 -11.77 -3.55 0.64
C TYR A 65 -10.49 -4.01 -0.06
N SER A 66 -10.61 -4.66 -1.23
CA SER A 66 -9.47 -4.97 -2.10
C SER A 66 -8.66 -3.73 -2.50
N ALA A 67 -9.27 -2.53 -2.48
CA ALA A 67 -8.56 -1.27 -2.74
C ALA A 67 -7.45 -0.96 -1.74
N PHE A 68 -7.39 -1.63 -0.57
CA PHE A 68 -6.31 -1.45 0.40
C PHE A 68 -5.00 -2.12 -0.02
N THR A 69 -5.04 -3.15 -0.88
CA THR A 69 -3.86 -4.00 -1.09
C THR A 69 -2.82 -3.30 -1.98
N PHE A 70 -3.15 -3.04 -3.24
CA PHE A 70 -2.23 -2.49 -4.22
C PHE A 70 -1.54 -1.21 -3.73
N PRO A 71 -2.26 -0.19 -3.20
CA PRO A 71 -1.63 1.04 -2.73
C PRO A 71 -0.64 0.82 -1.59
N LEU A 72 -0.95 -0.06 -0.63
CA LEU A 72 -0.05 -0.32 0.50
C LEU A 72 1.20 -1.12 0.08
N VAL A 73 1.01 -2.12 -0.80
CA VAL A 73 2.12 -2.95 -1.31
C VAL A 73 3.06 -2.13 -2.18
N ILE A 74 2.53 -1.30 -3.10
CA ILE A 74 3.38 -0.49 -4.00
C ILE A 74 4.14 0.60 -3.23
N SER A 75 3.57 1.17 -2.17
CA SER A 75 4.27 2.10 -1.26
C SER A 75 5.49 1.45 -0.60
N GLY A 76 5.31 0.29 0.05
CA GLY A 76 6.42 -0.42 0.69
C GLY A 76 7.50 -0.84 -0.33
N LEU A 77 7.09 -1.30 -1.51
CA LEU A 77 8.03 -1.64 -2.59
C LEU A 77 8.82 -0.42 -3.07
N ALA A 78 8.16 0.72 -3.31
CA ALA A 78 8.81 1.95 -3.72
C ALA A 78 9.84 2.43 -2.68
N LEU A 79 9.50 2.32 -1.40
CA LEU A 79 10.38 2.64 -0.30
C LEU A 79 11.61 1.72 -0.25
N LYS A 80 11.40 0.41 -0.42
CA LYS A 80 12.48 -0.58 -0.47
C LYS A 80 13.46 -0.32 -1.61
N LEU A 81 12.94 -0.02 -2.79
CA LEU A 81 13.75 0.34 -3.97
C LEU A 81 14.56 1.61 -3.71
N THR A 82 13.94 2.61 -3.09
CA THR A 82 14.61 3.87 -2.73
C THR A 82 15.73 3.66 -1.72
N ASN A 83 15.48 2.88 -0.65
CA ASN A 83 16.51 2.52 0.32
C ASN A 83 17.69 1.79 -0.34
N GLY A 84 17.40 0.83 -1.23
CA GLY A 84 18.42 0.13 -2.00
C GLY A 84 19.23 1.06 -2.90
N PHE A 85 18.59 2.01 -3.56
CA PHE A 85 19.26 3.02 -4.40
C PHE A 85 20.17 3.94 -3.58
N LEU A 86 19.68 4.48 -2.45
CA LEU A 86 20.45 5.39 -1.60
C LEU A 86 21.65 4.69 -0.94
N THR A 87 21.47 3.44 -0.53
CA THR A 87 22.57 2.62 0.02
C THR A 87 23.64 2.38 -1.03
N LYS A 88 23.26 2.03 -2.26
CA LYS A 88 24.21 1.78 -3.37
C LYS A 88 24.95 3.04 -3.82
N THR A 89 24.33 4.21 -3.70
CA THR A 89 24.92 5.50 -4.08
C THR A 89 25.70 6.17 -2.94
N GLY A 90 25.96 5.44 -1.84
CA GLY A 90 26.79 5.92 -0.73
C GLY A 90 26.11 6.95 0.18
N ASN A 91 24.80 7.11 0.09
CA ASN A 91 24.01 8.05 0.90
C ASN A 91 22.95 7.30 1.75
N PRO A 92 23.33 6.32 2.58
CA PRO A 92 22.36 5.57 3.38
C PRO A 92 21.69 6.49 4.41
N ILE A 93 20.39 6.30 4.61
CA ILE A 93 19.62 6.99 5.65
C ILE A 93 19.25 5.96 6.72
N SER A 94 19.73 6.16 7.93
CA SER A 94 19.69 5.13 9.00
C SER A 94 18.28 4.64 9.36
N PHE A 95 17.24 5.47 9.21
CA PHE A 95 15.87 5.09 9.54
C PHE A 95 15.11 4.40 8.39
N LEU A 96 15.59 4.50 7.14
CA LEU A 96 14.89 3.94 5.97
C LEU A 96 14.69 2.41 6.06
N PRO A 97 15.69 1.59 6.46
CA PRO A 97 15.50 0.15 6.55
C PRO A 97 14.38 -0.23 7.54
N MET A 98 14.32 0.44 8.69
CA MET A 98 13.25 0.24 9.67
C MET A 98 11.88 0.61 9.07
N LEU A 99 11.81 1.74 8.37
CA LEU A 99 10.58 2.19 7.73
C LEU A 99 10.10 1.22 6.62
N VAL A 100 11.02 0.67 5.82
CA VAL A 100 10.72 -0.38 4.83
C VAL A 100 10.06 -1.58 5.52
N THR A 101 10.65 -2.07 6.60
CA THR A 101 10.10 -3.23 7.33
C THR A 101 8.70 -2.92 7.89
N ILE A 102 8.48 -1.72 8.42
CA ILE A 102 7.15 -1.30 8.92
C ILE A 102 6.12 -1.32 7.79
N GLU A 103 6.41 -0.70 6.65
CA GLU A 103 5.46 -0.66 5.53
C GLU A 103 5.19 -2.03 4.92
N GLU A 104 6.21 -2.89 4.82
CA GLU A 104 6.06 -4.28 4.36
C GLU A 104 5.15 -5.10 5.30
N ILE A 105 5.33 -4.96 6.62
CA ILE A 105 4.48 -5.63 7.62
C ILE A 105 3.03 -5.14 7.49
N ILE A 106 2.81 -3.83 7.37
CA ILE A 106 1.47 -3.26 7.21
C ILE A 106 0.82 -3.78 5.93
N ALA A 107 1.55 -3.79 4.81
CA ALA A 107 1.05 -4.26 3.53
C ALA A 107 0.69 -5.76 3.59
N ALA A 108 1.55 -6.60 4.17
CA ALA A 108 1.28 -8.02 4.35
C ALA A 108 0.06 -8.27 5.25
N ALA A 109 -0.03 -7.57 6.38
CA ALA A 109 -1.17 -7.66 7.29
C ALA A 109 -2.48 -7.24 6.62
N ALA A 110 -2.47 -6.17 5.82
CA ALA A 110 -3.63 -5.72 5.06
C ALA A 110 -4.06 -6.76 4.01
N CYS A 111 -3.11 -7.35 3.27
CA CYS A 111 -3.41 -8.42 2.30
C CYS A 111 -4.02 -9.65 2.97
N ILE A 112 -3.44 -10.11 4.09
CA ILE A 112 -3.98 -11.25 4.86
C ILE A 112 -5.38 -10.93 5.38
N TYR A 113 -5.59 -9.73 5.92
CA TYR A 113 -6.90 -9.30 6.41
C TYR A 113 -7.96 -9.31 5.29
N VAL A 114 -7.65 -8.70 4.14
CA VAL A 114 -8.56 -8.67 2.99
C VAL A 114 -8.86 -10.09 2.51
N LEU A 115 -7.84 -10.94 2.39
CA LEU A 115 -7.99 -12.34 2.01
C LEU A 115 -8.96 -13.08 2.93
N VAL A 116 -8.76 -13.01 4.25
CA VAL A 116 -9.63 -13.66 5.24
C VAL A 116 -11.08 -13.17 5.10
N ARG A 117 -11.30 -11.87 4.89
CA ARG A 117 -12.65 -11.32 4.73
C ARG A 117 -13.32 -11.80 3.43
N TYR A 118 -12.55 -11.92 2.36
CA TYR A 118 -13.02 -12.48 1.09
C TYR A 118 -13.36 -13.97 1.19
N LEU A 119 -12.51 -14.77 1.85
CA LEU A 119 -12.80 -16.20 2.07
C LEU A 119 -14.09 -16.38 2.88
N LYS A 120 -14.26 -15.61 3.96
CA LYS A 120 -15.52 -15.62 4.74
C LYS A 120 -16.72 -15.25 3.87
N PHE A 121 -16.60 -14.25 3.02
CA PHE A 121 -17.68 -13.84 2.12
C PHE A 121 -18.03 -14.94 1.10
N LEU A 122 -17.02 -15.59 0.51
CA LEU A 122 -17.22 -16.62 -0.50
C LEU A 122 -17.86 -17.88 0.10
N PHE A 123 -17.33 -18.37 1.22
CA PHE A 123 -17.84 -19.61 1.85
C PHE A 123 -19.15 -19.41 2.63
N ALA A 124 -19.42 -18.21 3.17
CA ALA A 124 -20.73 -17.93 3.77
C ALA A 124 -21.85 -17.84 2.72
N ALA A 125 -21.54 -17.49 1.47
CA ALA A 125 -22.52 -17.50 0.39
C ALA A 125 -22.90 -18.94 -0.02
N GLU A 126 -21.98 -19.89 0.14
CA GLU A 126 -22.17 -21.30 -0.23
C GLU A 126 -23.11 -22.03 0.75
N GLU A 127 -23.05 -21.74 2.05
CA GLU A 127 -23.97 -22.33 3.05
C GLU A 127 -25.45 -21.94 2.81
N VAL A 128 -25.72 -20.73 2.32
CA VAL A 128 -27.09 -20.26 2.02
C VAL A 128 -27.67 -20.96 0.78
N GLN A 129 -26.82 -21.42 -0.14
CA GLN A 129 -27.23 -22.10 -1.36
C GLN A 129 -27.39 -23.62 -1.18
N LEU A 130 -26.63 -24.23 -0.27
CA LEU A 130 -26.74 -25.66 0.07
C LEU A 130 -27.88 -25.98 1.05
N SER A 131 -28.41 -24.97 1.76
CA SER A 131 -29.57 -25.09 2.67
C SER A 131 -30.93 -24.84 1.97
N LYS A 132 -30.95 -24.64 0.65
CA LYS A 132 -32.17 -24.51 -0.18
C LYS A 132 -32.30 -25.70 -1.11
#